data_AF-A0A9N9XCQ4-F1
#
_entry.id   AF-A0A9N9XCQ4-F1
#
_cell.length_a   1.000
_cell.length_b   1.000
_cell.length_c   1.000
_cell.angle_alpha   90.00
_cell.angle_beta   90.00
_cell.angle_gamma   90.00
#
_symmetry.space_group_name_H-M   'P 1'
#
loop_
_entity.id
_entity.type
_entity.pdbx_description
1 polymer ?
#
loop_
_entity_poly.entity_id
_entity_poly.type
_entity_poly.pdbx_seq_one_letter_code
_entity_poly.pdbx_strand_id
1 'polypeptide(L)'
;MLKAYKKIHRFSKVLSYFCTQNWTFHSENVQRVCKKMSEKDNEIFFSDLKLLNWNNYFKYCFIGIRTFLLNDSWENLPEAITKWRRLYWIHQTVKVILGVLLLRLLWTIGLILFNLCF
;
A
#
# COMPACT_ATOMS: atom_id res chain seq x y z
N MET A 1 -13.71 12.56 10.74
CA MET A 1 -12.37 12.63 10.10
C MET A 1 -11.23 12.58 11.11
N LEU A 2 -11.08 13.57 12.02
CA LEU A 2 -9.92 13.65 12.92
C LEU A 2 -9.74 12.43 13.87
N LYS A 3 -10.83 11.88 14.41
CA LYS A 3 -10.79 10.71 15.32
C LYS A 3 -10.30 9.44 14.62
N ALA A 4 -10.78 9.17 13.40
CA ALA A 4 -10.35 8.04 12.59
C ALA A 4 -8.86 8.17 12.21
N TYR A 5 -8.44 9.37 11.79
CA TYR A 5 -7.03 9.64 11.49
C TYR A 5 -6.13 9.43 12.71
N LYS A 6 -6.51 9.90 13.90
CA LYS A 6 -5.79 9.64 15.16
C LYS A 6 -5.65 8.14 15.45
N LYS A 7 -6.72 7.36 15.24
CA LYS A 7 -6.70 5.91 15.43
C LYS A 7 -5.73 5.25 14.43
N ILE A 8 -5.86 5.54 13.14
CA ILE A 8 -4.97 5.03 12.09
C ILE A 8 -3.52 5.38 12.39
N HIS A 9 -3.23 6.64 12.68
CA HIS A 9 -1.87 7.10 12.96
C HIS A 9 -1.25 6.39 14.17
N ARG A 10 -2.02 6.18 15.24
CA ARG A 10 -1.56 5.40 16.41
C ARG A 10 -1.21 3.96 16.02
N PHE A 11 -2.08 3.28 15.26
CA PHE A 11 -1.81 1.93 14.79
C PHE A 11 -0.61 1.87 13.86
N SER A 12 -0.50 2.79 12.88
CA SER A 12 0.64 2.88 11.98
C SER A 12 1.95 3.08 12.74
N LYS A 13 1.96 3.89 13.80
CA LYS A 13 3.15 4.07 14.64
C LYS A 13 3.59 2.76 15.29
N VAL A 14 2.65 2.01 15.87
CA VAL A 14 2.92 0.69 16.48
C VAL A 14 3.40 -0.32 15.45
N LEU A 15 2.76 -0.36 14.28
CA LEU A 15 3.06 -1.33 13.22
C LEU A 15 4.38 -1.02 12.49
N SER A 16 4.84 0.23 12.50
CA SER A 16 6.02 0.66 11.74
C SER A 16 7.25 -0.17 12.05
N TYR A 17 7.50 -0.48 13.34
CA TYR A 17 8.62 -1.32 13.76
C TYR A 17 8.63 -2.67 13.04
N PHE A 18 7.45 -3.30 12.89
CA PHE A 18 7.33 -4.61 12.25
C PHE A 18 7.34 -4.53 10.73
N CYS A 19 6.69 -3.51 10.14
CA CYS A 19 6.49 -3.45 8.70
C CYS A 19 7.62 -2.76 7.92
N THR A 20 8.45 -1.92 8.54
CA THR A 20 9.47 -1.14 7.82
C THR A 20 10.89 -1.64 8.01
N GLN A 21 11.08 -2.70 8.79
CA GLN A 21 12.37 -3.34 9.01
C GLN A 21 12.52 -4.57 8.14
N ASN A 22 13.77 -4.93 7.83
CA ASN A 22 14.09 -6.17 7.14
C ASN A 22 14.20 -7.29 8.16
N TRP A 23 13.40 -8.33 7.95
CA TRP A 23 13.40 -9.51 8.81
C TRP A 23 13.91 -10.71 8.02
N THR A 24 14.99 -11.32 8.51
CA THR A 24 15.47 -12.61 8.00
C THR A 24 14.91 -13.70 8.90
N PHE A 25 13.92 -14.43 8.39
CA PHE A 25 13.33 -15.55 9.10
C PHE A 25 14.01 -16.86 8.70
N HIS A 26 14.65 -17.52 9.67
CA HIS A 26 15.21 -18.85 9.47
C HIS A 26 14.12 -19.91 9.70
N SER A 27 13.72 -20.61 8.64
CA SER A 27 12.61 -21.59 8.67
C SER A 27 13.05 -23.03 8.38
N GLU A 28 14.31 -23.37 8.66
CA GLU A 28 14.91 -24.66 8.28
C GLU A 28 14.16 -25.88 8.80
N ASN A 29 13.61 -25.81 10.02
CA ASN A 29 12.83 -26.89 10.60
C ASN A 29 11.53 -27.11 9.82
N VAL A 30 10.82 -26.04 9.47
CA VAL A 30 9.60 -26.10 8.65
C VAL A 30 9.92 -26.69 7.29
N GLN A 31 10.99 -26.23 6.65
CA GLN A 31 11.44 -26.77 5.35
C GLN A 31 11.81 -28.25 5.45
N ARG A 32 12.43 -28.70 6.55
CA ARG A 32 12.74 -30.12 6.78
C ARG A 32 11.47 -30.97 6.93
N VAL A 33 10.45 -30.45 7.62
CA VAL A 33 9.14 -31.14 7.73
C VAL A 33 8.49 -31.25 6.36
N CYS A 34 8.42 -30.15 5.61
CA CYS A 34 7.82 -30.13 4.26
C CYS A 34 8.50 -31.12 3.30
N LYS A 35 9.84 -31.22 3.35
CA LYS A 35 10.62 -32.18 2.54
C LYS A 35 10.41 -33.64 2.92
N LYS A 36 9.99 -33.92 4.17
CA LYS A 36 9.74 -35.29 4.65
C LYS A 36 8.29 -35.72 4.49
N MET A 37 7.38 -34.80 4.15
CA MET A 37 5.97 -35.12 3.92
C MET A 37 5.81 -35.95 2.66
N SER A 38 4.83 -36.86 2.69
CA SER A 38 4.46 -37.62 1.51
C SER A 38 3.87 -36.68 0.45
N GLU A 39 3.87 -37.11 -0.81
CA GLU A 39 3.29 -36.33 -1.92
C GLU A 39 1.81 -36.03 -1.65
N LYS A 40 1.08 -37.02 -1.13
CA LYS A 40 -0.33 -36.88 -0.71
C LYS A 40 -0.52 -35.84 0.41
N ASP A 41 0.36 -35.81 1.40
CA ASP A 41 0.25 -34.83 2.48
C ASP A 41 0.63 -33.43 2.00
N ASN A 42 1.56 -33.31 1.05
CA ASN A 42 1.91 -32.04 0.41
C ASN A 42 0.81 -31.50 -0.52
N GLU A 43 -0.06 -32.36 -1.06
CA GLU A 43 -1.25 -31.92 -1.78
C GLU A 43 -2.33 -31.38 -0.82
N ILE A 44 -2.48 -31.99 0.35
CA ILE A 44 -3.47 -31.59 1.37
C ILE A 44 -3.01 -30.31 2.10
N PHE A 45 -1.73 -30.24 2.46
CA PHE A 45 -1.12 -29.12 3.15
C PHE A 45 -0.27 -28.32 2.18
N PHE A 46 -0.65 -27.07 1.94
CA PHE A 46 0.13 -26.16 1.11
C PHE A 46 1.43 -25.75 1.82
N SER A 47 2.46 -26.60 1.69
CA SER A 47 3.69 -26.56 2.48
C SER A 47 4.75 -25.63 1.89
N ASP A 48 4.81 -25.47 0.56
CA ASP A 48 5.79 -24.61 -0.10
C ASP A 48 5.15 -23.29 -0.60
N LEU A 49 5.40 -22.22 0.16
CA LEU A 49 4.96 -20.86 -0.19
C LEU A 49 5.58 -20.33 -1.50
N LYS A 50 6.65 -20.93 -2.01
CA LYS A 50 7.23 -20.55 -3.31
C LYS A 50 6.31 -20.88 -4.48
N LEU A 51 5.46 -21.90 -4.32
CA LEU A 51 4.47 -22.29 -5.32
C LEU A 51 3.24 -21.37 -5.31
N LEU A 52 3.14 -20.47 -4.32
CA LEU A 52 1.98 -19.60 -4.16
C LEU A 52 2.00 -18.50 -5.23
N ASN A 53 0.91 -18.42 -5.99
CA ASN A 53 0.68 -17.24 -6.83
C ASN A 53 0.25 -16.06 -5.94
N TRP A 54 1.22 -15.23 -5.56
CA TRP A 54 1.00 -14.07 -4.70
C TRP A 54 -0.04 -13.10 -5.25
N ASN A 55 -0.11 -12.90 -6.57
CA ASN A 55 -1.11 -12.02 -7.19
C ASN A 55 -2.53 -12.52 -6.93
N ASN A 56 -2.78 -13.82 -7.10
CA ASN A 56 -4.07 -14.43 -6.81
C ASN A 56 -4.37 -14.41 -5.33
N TYR A 57 -3.40 -14.75 -4.47
CA TYR A 57 -3.56 -14.71 -3.02
C TYR A 57 -4.03 -13.34 -2.54
N PHE A 58 -3.31 -12.27 -2.92
CA PHE A 58 -3.68 -10.92 -2.51
C PHE A 58 -5.00 -10.46 -3.14
N LYS A 59 -5.29 -10.84 -4.40
CA LYS A 59 -6.58 -10.56 -5.03
C LYS A 59 -7.74 -11.13 -4.20
N TYR A 60 -7.68 -12.41 -3.84
CA TYR A 60 -8.72 -13.04 -3.03
C TYR A 60 -8.76 -12.50 -1.60
N CYS A 61 -7.61 -12.15 -1.03
CA CYS A 61 -7.54 -11.49 0.27
C CYS A 61 -8.28 -10.14 0.26
N PHE A 62 -8.04 -9.29 -0.76
CA PHE A 62 -8.74 -8.01 -0.89
C PHE A 62 -10.24 -8.17 -1.15
N ILE A 63 -10.63 -9.16 -1.96
CA ILE A 63 -12.03 -9.56 -2.14
C ILE A 63 -12.65 -9.90 -0.77
N GLY A 64 -12.00 -10.75 0.02
CA GLY A 64 -12.48 -11.15 1.34
C GLY A 64 -12.58 -9.98 2.32
N ILE A 65 -11.58 -9.10 2.37
CA ILE A 65 -11.63 -7.89 3.21
C ILE A 65 -12.82 -7.01 2.81
N ARG A 66 -13.02 -6.77 1.51
CA ARG A 66 -14.13 -5.96 1.02
C ARG A 66 -15.48 -6.55 1.42
N THR A 67 -15.68 -7.84 1.15
CA THR A 67 -16.97 -8.50 1.36
C THR A 67 -17.28 -8.74 2.83
N PHE A 68 -16.32 -9.22 3.63
CA PHE A 68 -16.59 -9.70 4.99
C PHE A 68 -16.20 -8.71 6.09
N LEU A 69 -15.10 -7.97 5.91
CA LEU A 69 -14.64 -7.02 6.94
C LEU A 69 -15.32 -5.66 6.77
N LEU A 70 -15.48 -5.21 5.53
CA LEU A 70 -16.06 -3.91 5.21
C LEU A 70 -17.55 -3.98 4.85
N ASN A 71 -18.10 -5.18 4.65
CA ASN A 71 -19.49 -5.41 4.22
C ASN A 71 -19.88 -4.57 2.99
N ASP A 72 -18.95 -4.38 2.04
CA ASP A 72 -19.16 -3.56 0.85
C ASP A 72 -19.52 -4.45 -0.36
N SER A 73 -20.59 -4.10 -1.06
CA SER A 73 -21.16 -4.93 -2.13
C SER A 73 -20.29 -4.91 -3.40
N TRP A 74 -20.42 -5.96 -4.21
CA TRP A 74 -19.74 -6.07 -5.51
C TRP A 74 -20.32 -5.10 -6.55
N GLU A 75 -21.60 -4.76 -6.43
CA GLU A 75 -22.31 -3.83 -7.31
C GLU A 75 -21.76 -2.41 -7.20
N ASN A 76 -21.27 -2.01 -6.03
CA ASN A 76 -20.69 -0.68 -5.79
C ASN A 76 -19.26 -0.51 -6.32
N LEU A 77 -18.63 -1.59 -6.79
CA LEU A 77 -17.23 -1.56 -7.27
C LEU A 77 -16.99 -0.56 -8.42
N PRO A 78 -17.79 -0.54 -9.51
CA PRO A 78 -17.60 0.44 -10.60
C PRO A 78 -17.68 1.89 -10.13
N GLU A 79 -18.60 2.20 -9.21
CA GLU A 79 -18.73 3.53 -8.63
C GLU A 79 -17.51 3.90 -7.76
N ALA A 80 -17.04 2.95 -6.95
CA ALA A 80 -15.85 3.12 -6.13
C ALA A 80 -14.59 3.39 -6.98
N ILE A 81 -14.42 2.66 -8.09
CA ILE A 81 -13.32 2.87 -9.05
C ILE A 81 -13.41 4.26 -9.68
N THR A 82 -14.61 4.67 -10.10
CA THR A 82 -14.83 5.99 -10.72
C THR A 82 -14.52 7.12 -9.74
N LYS A 83 -14.99 7.01 -8.50
CA LYS A 83 -14.69 7.95 -7.42
C LYS A 83 -13.19 8.01 -7.13
N TRP A 84 -12.53 6.87 -7.04
CA TRP A 84 -11.08 6.79 -6.83
C TRP A 84 -10.31 7.48 -7.97
N ARG A 85 -10.66 7.20 -9.23
CA ARG A 85 -10.03 7.82 -10.40
C ARG A 85 -10.19 9.33 -10.40
N ARG A 86 -11.38 9.83 -10.07
CA ARG A 86 -11.64 11.27 -9.94
C ARG A 86 -10.76 11.90 -8.86
N LEU A 87 -10.69 11.30 -7.68
CA LEU A 87 -9.84 11.78 -6.57
C LEU A 87 -8.36 11.75 -6.94
N TYR A 88 -7.91 10.72 -7.65
CA TYR A 88 -6.54 10.63 -8.16
C TYR A 88 -6.20 11.81 -9.07
N TRP A 89 -7.02 12.09 -10.08
CA TRP A 89 -6.78 13.20 -10.99
C TRP A 89 -6.84 14.56 -10.30
N ILE A 90 -7.79 14.77 -9.39
CA ILE A 90 -7.84 15.99 -8.56
C ILE A 90 -6.52 16.16 -7.79
N HIS A 91 -6.03 15.09 -7.15
CA HIS A 91 -4.78 15.14 -6.40
C HIS A 91 -3.57 15.44 -7.30
N GLN A 92 -3.49 14.83 -8.48
CA GLN A 92 -2.41 15.14 -9.43
C GLN A 92 -2.45 16.59 -9.90
N THR A 93 -3.63 17.10 -10.24
CA THR A 93 -3.81 18.51 -10.65
C THR A 93 -3.37 19.46 -9.54
N VAL A 94 -3.75 19.20 -8.29
CA VAL A 94 -3.33 20.01 -7.13
C VAL A 94 -1.81 19.99 -6.97
N LYS A 95 -1.15 18.82 -7.09
CA LYS A 95 0.32 18.73 -7.02
C LYS A 95 1.00 19.56 -8.12
N VAL A 96 0.49 19.50 -9.35
CA VAL A 96 1.02 20.28 -10.47
C VAL A 96 0.87 21.78 -10.21
N ILE A 97 -0.31 22.23 -9.81
CA ILE A 97 -0.57 23.64 -9.49
C ILE A 97 0.39 24.14 -8.41
N LEU A 98 0.51 23.40 -7.30
CA LEU A 98 1.42 23.75 -6.20
C LEU A 98 2.88 23.77 -6.67
N GLY A 99 3.31 22.80 -7.48
CA GLY A 99 4.66 22.77 -8.05
C GLY A 99 4.94 23.99 -8.92
N VAL A 100 4.02 24.38 -9.80
CA VAL A 100 4.15 25.57 -10.66
C VAL A 100 4.20 26.85 -9.83
N LEU A 101 3.35 26.97 -8.80
CA LEU A 101 3.35 28.14 -7.90
C LEU A 101 4.69 28.26 -7.15
N LEU A 102 5.22 27.14 -6.63
CA LEU A 102 6.52 27.12 -5.97
C LEU A 102 7.65 27.53 -6.92
N LEU A 103 7.67 26.99 -8.15
CA LEU A 103 8.66 27.36 -9.17
C LEU A 103 8.58 28.85 -9.51
N ARG A 104 7.38 29.41 -9.67
CA ARG A 104 7.22 30.85 -9.92
C ARG A 104 7.72 31.70 -8.76
N LEU A 105 7.41 31.34 -7.52
CA LEU A 105 7.90 32.05 -6.33
C LEU A 105 9.43 32.03 -6.27
N LEU A 106 10.04 30.86 -6.44
CA LEU A 106 11.50 30.72 -6.47
C LEU A 106 12.13 31.55 -7.57
N TRP A 107 11.54 31.58 -8.77
CA TRP A 107 12.01 32.40 -9.89
C TRP A 107 11.95 33.90 -9.56
N THR A 108 10.83 34.37 -9.01
CA THR A 108 10.68 35.79 -8.62
C THR A 108 11.65 36.19 -7.52
N ILE A 109 11.86 35.35 -6.52
CA ILE A 109 12.84 35.58 -5.44
C ILE A 109 14.26 35.62 -6.01
N GLY A 110 14.60 34.69 -6.91
CA GLY A 110 15.89 34.67 -7.60
C GLY A 110 16.15 35.94 -8.40
N LEU A 111 15.16 36.43 -9.16
CA LEU A 111 15.26 37.69 -9.90
C LEU A 111 15.44 38.90 -8.98
N ILE A 112 14.71 38.97 -7.86
CA ILE A 112 14.83 40.07 -6.90
C ILE A 112 16.24 40.08 -6.28
N LEU A 113 16.77 38.91 -5.89
CA LEU A 113 18.12 38.79 -5.34
C LEU A 113 19.19 39.17 -6.35
N PHE A 114 19.02 38.78 -7.62
CA PHE A 114 19.92 39.16 -8.70
C PHE A 114 19.98 40.68 -8.86
N ASN A 115 18.83 41.36 -8.93
CA ASN A 115 18.74 42.82 -9.04
C ASN A 115 19.21 43.59 -7.78
N LEU A 116 19.36 42.90 -6.63
CA LEU A 116 19.86 43.49 -5.39
C LEU A 116 21.37 43.34 -5.22
N CYS A 117 21.96 42.29 -5.81
CA CYS A 117 23.41 42.02 -5.74
C CYS A 117 24.21 42.59 -6.92
N PHE A 118 23.56 42.86 -8.05
CA PHE A 118 24.16 43.43 -9.28
C PHE A 118 23.37 44.67 -9.70
#